data_AF-A0A812RK30-F1
#
_entry.id   AF-A0A812RK30-F1
#
_cell.length_a   1.000
_cell.length_b   1.000
_cell.length_c   1.000
_cell.angle_alpha   90.00
_cell.angle_beta   90.00
_cell.angle_gamma   90.00
#
_symmetry.space_group_name_H-M   'P 1'
#
loop_
_entity.id
_entity.type
_entity.pdbx_description
1 polymer ?
#
loop_
_entity_poly.entity_id
_entity_poly.type
_entity_poly.pdbx_seq_one_letter_code
_entity_poly.pdbx_strand_id
1 'polypeptide(L)'
;MSDLAKAQAVNSIPLYVAECSFFFVLCPVLESEDGSKLLGPSSWASRGWCRIERCCRELSPEHSWIMIRSAKHMELIDTPIATPGAGCAGEGEFTVESDRQKLGPVLLKAVQRKLRFLLRSGNLVGYRTLLNHQPLFLRGFDVEIQYDLIPGFEALPCLGEASEASEASLIVSQFLYQNGFSKVAELDKVGWTPLHYAGCRGEPELVRALLAHRANPNVMATKDNVMAGALRKWRVMTSVAALRHHEVAHILIEAKADLSGTQLVGAAIGNDPEGIRILCEVGGVSPYAADDEGGFGVKAITLACMYGAEAAVEALFKQAARVGGRVDLSNIFWLSCTFGNAGAKLVDTLLEVQADLDERGSFSLKTPLGLLFSVLALKYRLGSRTRLATMSYHRNGATPLIQAVLGGQWEAAATLIARGARVDLRNSLGFSAADLALSPPAFLTRAFEGDVDGCVRVARLAKAERAPDACRPHGGMHGGQEEDDQMIEVMF
;
A
#
# COMPACT_ATOMS: atom_id res chain seq x y z
N MET A 1 11.13 24.48 -25.18
CA MET A 1 10.01 24.86 -24.29
C MET A 1 10.57 25.71 -23.15
N SER A 2 10.00 26.88 -22.84
CA SER A 2 10.50 27.72 -21.73
C SER A 2 10.26 27.06 -20.36
N ASP A 3 11.08 27.37 -19.36
CA ASP A 3 10.93 26.82 -18.00
C ASP A 3 9.57 27.15 -17.38
N LEU A 4 9.00 28.31 -17.74
CA LEU A 4 7.64 28.69 -17.35
C LEU A 4 6.59 27.74 -17.93
N ALA A 5 6.69 27.40 -19.22
CA ALA A 5 5.75 26.49 -19.86
C ALA A 5 5.85 25.07 -19.26
N LYS A 6 7.06 24.60 -18.98
CA LYS A 6 7.28 23.32 -18.28
C LYS A 6 6.64 23.33 -16.88
N ALA A 7 6.87 24.39 -16.10
CA ALA A 7 6.28 24.54 -14.78
C ALA A 7 4.75 24.61 -14.83
N GLN A 8 4.17 25.30 -15.82
CA GLN A 8 2.72 25.35 -16.01
C GLN A 8 2.13 23.99 -16.37
N ALA A 9 2.80 23.21 -17.22
CA ALA A 9 2.40 21.85 -17.57
C ALA A 9 2.42 20.93 -16.33
N VAL A 10 3.48 20.97 -15.52
CA VAL A 10 3.54 20.19 -14.28
C VAL A 10 2.46 20.60 -13.28
N ASN A 11 2.19 21.91 -13.17
CA ASN A 11 1.13 22.42 -12.30
C ASN A 11 -0.29 22.09 -12.76
N SER A 12 -0.49 21.75 -14.04
CA SER A 12 -1.81 21.39 -14.58
C SER A 12 -2.13 19.90 -14.41
N ILE A 13 -1.19 19.07 -13.94
CA ILE A 13 -1.38 17.63 -13.71
C ILE A 13 -2.67 17.29 -12.95
N PRO A 14 -2.93 17.88 -11.77
CA PRO A 14 -4.15 17.56 -11.02
C PRO A 14 -5.44 17.97 -11.73
N LEU A 15 -5.36 18.94 -12.65
CA LEU A 15 -6.53 19.39 -13.42
C LEU A 15 -6.83 18.40 -14.53
N TYR A 16 -5.88 18.12 -15.42
CA TYR A 16 -6.19 17.24 -16.55
C TYR A 16 -6.51 15.81 -16.09
N VAL A 17 -5.79 15.27 -15.08
CA VAL A 17 -6.08 13.92 -14.55
C VAL A 17 -7.51 13.81 -13.99
N ALA A 18 -8.03 14.89 -13.40
CA ALA A 18 -9.38 14.94 -12.86
C ALA A 18 -10.46 15.06 -13.95
N GLU A 19 -10.14 15.63 -15.11
CA GLU A 19 -11.05 15.74 -16.25
C GLU A 19 -11.02 14.49 -17.15
N CYS A 20 -10.00 13.62 -17.01
CA CYS A 20 -9.90 12.38 -17.76
C CYS A 20 -11.01 11.37 -17.38
N SER A 21 -11.79 10.93 -18.37
CA SER A 21 -12.74 9.83 -18.23
C SER A 21 -12.04 8.49 -18.00
N PHE A 22 -10.90 8.28 -18.66
CA PHE A 22 -10.09 7.07 -18.55
C PHE A 22 -8.65 7.43 -18.18
N PHE A 23 -8.05 6.62 -17.31
CA PHE A 23 -6.65 6.74 -16.92
C PHE A 23 -5.98 5.38 -17.12
N PHE A 24 -5.00 5.31 -18.03
CA PHE A 24 -4.32 4.06 -18.38
C PHE A 24 -2.88 4.08 -17.89
N VAL A 25 -2.45 2.96 -17.33
CA VAL A 25 -1.05 2.69 -16.99
C VAL A 25 -0.60 1.50 -17.81
N LEU A 26 0.37 1.72 -18.70
CA LEU A 26 1.01 0.67 -19.47
C LEU A 26 2.26 0.21 -18.71
N CYS A 27 2.22 -0.99 -18.16
CA CYS A 27 3.34 -1.57 -17.42
C CYS A 27 3.55 -3.06 -17.73
N PRO A 28 3.81 -3.41 -19.00
CA PRO A 28 4.25 -4.76 -19.35
C PRO A 28 5.60 -5.09 -18.72
N VAL A 29 5.89 -6.39 -18.57
CA VAL A 29 7.20 -6.86 -18.13
C VAL A 29 8.16 -6.84 -19.33
N LEU A 30 9.09 -5.90 -19.34
CA LEU A 30 10.05 -5.65 -20.42
C LEU A 30 11.46 -5.47 -19.85
N GLU A 31 12.48 -5.75 -20.65
CA GLU A 31 13.84 -5.33 -20.32
C GLU A 31 14.04 -3.87 -20.78
N SER A 32 14.83 -3.10 -20.02
CA SER A 32 15.27 -1.78 -20.47
C SER A 32 16.14 -1.89 -21.73
N GLU A 33 16.25 -0.79 -22.49
CA GLU A 33 16.99 -0.77 -23.75
C GLU A 33 18.48 -1.14 -23.59
N ASP A 34 19.08 -0.73 -22.47
CA ASP A 34 20.45 -1.07 -22.07
C ASP A 34 20.58 -2.47 -21.43
N GLY A 35 19.47 -3.18 -21.23
CA GLY A 35 19.42 -4.50 -20.59
C GLY A 35 19.79 -4.51 -19.10
N SER A 36 19.83 -3.35 -18.44
CA SER A 36 20.24 -3.23 -17.04
C SER A 36 19.11 -3.46 -16.04
N LYS A 37 17.85 -3.21 -16.44
CA LYS A 37 16.67 -3.20 -15.55
C LYS A 37 15.50 -3.98 -16.15
N LEU A 38 14.60 -4.42 -15.28
CA LEU A 38 13.32 -5.01 -15.66
C LEU A 38 12.21 -3.99 -15.44
N LEU A 39 11.65 -3.45 -16.51
CA LEU A 39 10.48 -2.60 -16.46
C LEU A 39 9.23 -3.46 -16.24
N GLY A 40 8.32 -2.99 -15.40
CA GLY A 40 7.12 -3.70 -15.01
C GLY A 40 6.36 -3.03 -13.87
N PRO A 41 5.29 -3.66 -13.36
CA PRO A 41 4.43 -3.07 -12.33
C PRO A 41 5.18 -2.65 -11.06
N SER A 42 6.18 -3.43 -10.63
CA SER A 42 6.99 -3.11 -9.46
C SER A 42 7.91 -1.92 -9.68
N SER A 43 8.66 -1.87 -10.80
CA SER A 43 9.46 -0.69 -11.19
C SER A 43 8.61 0.57 -11.35
N TRP A 44 7.44 0.45 -11.96
CA TRP A 44 6.51 1.57 -12.13
C TRP A 44 6.06 2.10 -10.76
N ALA A 45 5.74 1.19 -9.84
CA ALA A 45 5.33 1.54 -8.49
C ALA A 45 6.48 2.05 -7.60
N SER A 46 7.76 1.93 -7.97
CA SER A 46 8.87 2.54 -7.20
C SER A 46 9.10 4.01 -7.57
N ARG A 47 8.80 4.41 -8.80
CA ARG A 47 9.13 5.75 -9.33
C ARG A 47 8.22 6.85 -8.77
N GLY A 48 8.84 7.93 -8.29
CA GLY A 48 8.17 9.09 -7.69
C GLY A 48 7.15 9.76 -8.61
N TRP A 49 7.51 9.99 -9.87
CA TRP A 49 6.61 10.56 -10.89
C TRP A 49 5.35 9.69 -11.11
N CYS A 50 5.52 8.38 -11.28
CA CYS A 50 4.39 7.46 -11.45
C CYS A 50 3.46 7.44 -10.24
N ARG A 51 4.03 7.51 -9.03
CA ARG A 51 3.24 7.63 -7.80
C ARG A 51 2.49 8.96 -7.72
N ILE A 52 3.06 10.07 -8.19
CA ILE A 52 2.37 11.36 -8.27
C ILE A 52 1.15 11.26 -9.17
N GLU A 53 1.31 10.72 -10.37
CA GLU A 53 0.21 10.59 -11.33
C GLU A 53 -0.91 9.69 -10.77
N ARG A 54 -0.53 8.55 -10.18
CA ARG A 54 -1.47 7.67 -9.46
C ARG A 54 -2.20 8.40 -8.35
N CYS A 55 -1.49 9.12 -7.48
CA CYS A 55 -2.10 9.86 -6.38
C CYS A 55 -3.02 10.99 -6.89
N CYS A 56 -2.66 11.68 -7.97
CA CYS A 56 -3.53 12.66 -8.61
C CYS A 56 -4.84 12.03 -9.11
N ARG A 57 -4.79 10.80 -9.65
CA ARG A 57 -5.98 10.05 -10.06
C ARG A 57 -6.82 9.62 -8.87
N GLU A 58 -6.22 9.04 -7.85
CA GLU A 58 -6.90 8.64 -6.61
C GLU A 58 -7.57 9.84 -5.90
N LEU A 59 -6.92 11.01 -5.91
CA LEU A 59 -7.45 12.26 -5.36
C LEU A 59 -8.47 12.96 -6.28
N SER A 60 -8.73 12.44 -7.48
CA SER A 60 -9.74 12.99 -8.38
C SER A 60 -11.16 12.53 -7.99
N PRO A 61 -12.25 13.16 -8.50
CA PRO A 61 -13.61 12.64 -8.29
C PRO A 61 -13.75 11.18 -8.76
N GLU A 62 -13.21 10.86 -9.94
CA GLU A 62 -13.11 9.51 -10.50
C GLU A 62 -11.74 8.91 -10.15
N HIS A 63 -11.72 7.89 -9.30
CA HIS A 63 -10.48 7.34 -8.73
C HIS A 63 -10.05 6.00 -9.36
N SER A 64 -10.91 5.41 -10.20
CA SER A 64 -10.60 4.17 -10.89
C SER A 64 -9.66 4.40 -12.08
N TRP A 65 -8.82 3.40 -12.37
CA TRP A 65 -7.86 3.44 -13.47
C TRP A 65 -7.60 2.04 -14.02
N ILE A 66 -6.98 1.97 -15.20
CA ILE A 66 -6.81 0.72 -15.94
C ILE A 66 -5.31 0.43 -16.08
N MET A 67 -4.88 -0.74 -15.61
CA MET A 67 -3.52 -1.22 -15.77
C MET A 67 -3.44 -2.25 -16.91
N ILE A 68 -2.55 -2.02 -17.87
CA ILE A 68 -2.28 -2.90 -19.00
C ILE A 68 -0.92 -3.56 -18.78
N ARG A 69 -0.92 -4.88 -18.53
CA ARG A 69 0.30 -5.68 -18.32
C ARG A 69 0.72 -6.48 -19.55
N SER A 70 -0.19 -6.66 -20.50
CA SER A 70 0.10 -7.26 -21.81
C SER A 70 -1.05 -6.98 -22.78
N ALA A 71 -0.90 -7.35 -24.05
CA ALA A 71 -1.94 -7.22 -25.08
C ALA A 71 -3.27 -7.93 -24.73
N LYS A 72 -3.27 -8.89 -23.78
CA LYS A 72 -4.48 -9.61 -23.35
C LYS A 72 -4.74 -9.53 -21.86
N HIS A 73 -4.00 -8.69 -21.13
CA HIS A 73 -4.13 -8.55 -19.69
C HIS A 73 -4.33 -7.09 -19.31
N MET A 74 -5.58 -6.79 -18.95
CA MET A 74 -6.05 -5.48 -18.54
C MET A 74 -6.82 -5.63 -17.21
N GLU A 75 -6.53 -4.75 -16.25
CA GLU A 75 -7.11 -4.78 -14.91
C GLU A 75 -7.68 -3.40 -14.58
N LEU A 76 -8.96 -3.36 -14.19
CA LEU A 76 -9.55 -2.17 -13.58
C LEU A 76 -9.14 -2.14 -12.11
N ILE A 77 -8.45 -1.07 -11.73
CA ILE A 77 -8.01 -0.80 -10.37
C ILE A 77 -8.93 0.27 -9.79
N ASP A 78 -9.61 -0.10 -8.70
CA ASP A 78 -10.47 0.78 -7.93
C ASP A 78 -10.01 0.73 -6.48
N THR A 79 -8.95 1.48 -6.18
CA THR A 79 -8.29 1.48 -4.88
C THR A 79 -8.73 2.67 -4.05
N PRO A 80 -9.02 2.48 -2.75
CA PRO A 80 -9.27 3.61 -1.86
C PRO A 80 -8.08 4.56 -1.80
N ILE A 81 -8.39 5.84 -1.64
CA ILE A 81 -7.46 6.90 -1.29
C ILE A 81 -6.71 6.45 -0.03
N ALA A 82 -5.37 6.40 -0.06
CA ALA A 82 -4.53 5.92 1.06
C ALA A 82 -4.48 4.39 1.28
N THR A 83 -4.37 3.57 0.24
CA THR A 83 -4.03 2.14 0.41
C THR A 83 -2.63 2.01 1.03
N PRO A 84 -2.50 1.65 2.33
CA PRO A 84 -1.19 1.49 2.95
C PRO A 84 -0.50 0.31 2.24
N GLY A 85 0.75 0.50 1.83
CA GLY A 85 1.50 -0.44 0.98
C GLY A 85 1.64 -0.02 -0.49
N ALA A 86 0.84 0.93 -1.00
CA ALA A 86 1.04 1.48 -2.34
C ALA A 86 2.23 2.45 -2.44
N GLY A 87 2.80 2.85 -1.30
CA GLY A 87 3.92 3.80 -1.19
C GLY A 87 3.52 5.26 -1.44
N CYS A 88 4.09 6.17 -0.66
CA CYS A 88 3.87 7.61 -0.82
C CYS A 88 4.69 8.15 -2.00
N ALA A 89 4.19 9.17 -2.69
CA ALA A 89 4.85 9.71 -3.87
C ALA A 89 6.21 10.33 -3.55
N GLY A 90 6.32 11.04 -2.43
CA GLY A 90 7.57 11.64 -1.97
C GLY A 90 8.56 10.64 -1.37
N GLU A 91 8.24 9.35 -1.31
CA GLU A 91 9.17 8.26 -0.96
C GLU A 91 9.59 7.44 -2.20
N GLY A 92 9.13 7.83 -3.38
CA GLY A 92 9.54 7.19 -4.63
C GLY A 92 10.95 7.56 -5.05
N GLU A 93 11.46 6.80 -6.02
CA GLU A 93 12.73 7.03 -6.69
C GLU A 93 12.56 8.12 -7.76
N PHE A 94 13.42 9.14 -7.72
CA PHE A 94 13.44 10.23 -8.70
C PHE A 94 14.75 10.19 -9.46
N THR A 95 14.67 10.12 -10.80
CA THR A 95 15.85 10.28 -11.66
C THR A 95 16.50 11.64 -11.46
N VAL A 96 15.67 12.68 -11.28
CA VAL A 96 16.09 14.04 -10.98
C VAL A 96 15.55 14.43 -9.61
N GLU A 97 16.40 14.36 -8.60
CA GLU A 97 16.00 14.57 -7.19
C GLU A 97 15.35 15.94 -6.93
N SER A 98 15.77 16.98 -7.67
CA SER A 98 15.18 18.32 -7.58
C SER A 98 13.70 18.39 -7.97
N ASP A 99 13.18 17.41 -8.71
CA ASP A 99 11.76 17.35 -9.06
C ASP A 99 10.87 17.05 -7.86
N ARG A 100 11.40 16.37 -6.84
CA ARG A 100 10.67 16.08 -5.59
C ARG A 100 10.13 17.38 -4.99
N GLN A 101 10.95 18.43 -4.93
CA GLN A 101 10.55 19.74 -4.40
C GLN A 101 9.46 20.42 -5.24
N LYS A 102 9.46 20.22 -6.56
CA LYS A 102 8.46 20.81 -7.47
C LYS A 102 7.09 20.15 -7.34
N LEU A 103 7.05 18.87 -6.98
CA LEU A 103 5.83 18.06 -6.99
C LEU A 103 5.03 18.10 -5.69
N GLY A 104 5.65 18.42 -4.55
CA GLY A 104 4.93 18.64 -3.29
C GLY A 104 3.75 19.63 -3.42
N PRO A 105 3.97 20.85 -3.95
CA PRO A 105 2.90 21.81 -4.19
C PRO A 105 1.81 21.33 -5.17
N VAL A 106 2.18 20.50 -6.15
CA VAL A 106 1.24 19.92 -7.12
C VAL A 106 0.27 18.98 -6.41
N LEU A 107 0.79 18.10 -5.56
CA LEU A 107 -0.02 17.15 -4.80
C LEU A 107 -0.86 17.85 -3.73
N LEU A 108 -0.33 18.88 -3.06
CA LEU A 108 -1.09 19.70 -2.12
C LEU A 108 -2.33 20.33 -2.80
N LYS A 109 -2.19 20.85 -4.04
CA LYS A 109 -3.33 21.35 -4.81
C LYS A 109 -4.37 20.26 -5.10
N ALA A 110 -3.93 19.04 -5.44
CA ALA A 110 -4.83 17.91 -5.66
C ALA A 110 -5.63 17.56 -4.39
N VAL A 111 -4.95 17.47 -3.25
CA VAL A 111 -5.55 17.26 -1.92
C VAL A 111 -6.59 18.35 -1.62
N GLN A 112 -6.24 19.62 -1.77
CA GLN A 112 -7.15 20.74 -1.52
C GLN A 112 -8.39 20.72 -2.42
N ARG A 113 -8.25 20.32 -3.69
CA ARG A 113 -9.39 20.15 -4.60
C ARG A 113 -10.33 19.06 -4.10
N LYS A 114 -9.78 17.91 -3.70
CA LYS A 114 -10.55 16.78 -3.19
C LYS A 114 -11.23 17.11 -1.85
N LEU A 115 -10.56 17.81 -0.94
CA LEU A 115 -11.16 18.30 0.31
C LEU A 115 -12.38 19.18 0.04
N ARG A 116 -12.27 20.15 -0.88
CA ARG A 116 -13.39 21.01 -1.29
C ARG A 116 -14.52 20.21 -1.95
N PHE A 117 -14.20 19.22 -2.79
CA PHE A 117 -15.19 18.32 -3.38
C PHE A 117 -15.95 17.51 -2.31
N LEU A 118 -15.24 16.97 -1.32
CA LEU A 118 -15.84 16.18 -0.23
C LEU A 118 -16.75 17.05 0.65
N LEU A 119 -16.35 18.30 0.94
CA LEU A 119 -17.21 19.26 1.63
C LEU A 119 -18.47 19.59 0.83
N ARG A 120 -18.33 19.91 -0.48
CA ARG A 120 -19.48 20.24 -1.36
C ARG A 120 -20.48 19.09 -1.49
N SER A 121 -19.99 17.86 -1.48
CA SER A 121 -20.82 16.65 -1.53
C SER A 121 -21.39 16.24 -0.17
N GLY A 122 -21.06 16.94 0.92
CA GLY A 122 -21.50 16.59 2.28
C GLY A 122 -20.86 15.31 2.83
N ASN A 123 -19.81 14.79 2.19
CA ASN A 123 -19.08 13.61 2.65
C ASN A 123 -18.08 13.99 3.76
N LEU A 124 -18.61 14.24 4.96
CA LEU A 124 -17.80 14.64 6.12
C LEU A 124 -16.81 13.56 6.57
N VAL A 125 -17.15 12.27 6.46
CA VAL A 125 -16.24 11.17 6.84
C VAL A 125 -15.03 11.15 5.90
N GLY A 126 -15.27 11.24 4.59
CA GLY A 126 -14.20 11.31 3.61
C GLY A 126 -13.37 12.58 3.77
N TYR A 127 -14.01 13.72 4.02
CA TYR A 127 -13.35 14.99 4.30
C TYR A 127 -12.38 14.88 5.50
N ARG A 128 -12.87 14.44 6.66
CA ARG A 128 -12.06 14.24 7.88
C ARG A 128 -10.93 13.26 7.62
N THR A 129 -11.22 12.17 6.90
CA THR A 129 -10.20 11.17 6.56
C THR A 129 -9.08 11.81 5.75
N LEU A 130 -9.39 12.48 4.62
CA LEU A 130 -8.38 13.11 3.79
C LEU A 130 -7.62 14.22 4.52
N LEU A 131 -8.32 15.06 5.29
CA LEU A 131 -7.75 16.17 6.02
C LEU A 131 -6.62 15.69 6.94
N ASN A 132 -6.83 14.55 7.61
CA ASN A 132 -5.86 13.97 8.53
C ASN A 132 -4.88 13.00 7.87
N HIS A 133 -5.12 12.55 6.64
CA HIS A 133 -4.17 11.76 5.85
C HIS A 133 -3.21 12.62 5.02
N GLN A 134 -3.31 13.96 5.05
CA GLN A 134 -2.36 14.83 4.35
C GLN A 134 -0.89 14.51 4.64
N PRO A 135 -0.48 14.20 5.89
CA PRO A 135 0.90 13.78 6.19
C PRO A 135 1.33 12.48 5.49
N LEU A 136 0.38 11.59 5.16
CA LEU A 136 0.67 10.41 4.35
C LEU A 136 0.93 10.80 2.89
N PHE A 137 0.05 11.58 2.28
CA PHE A 137 0.19 11.97 0.87
C PHE A 137 1.43 12.82 0.62
N LEU A 138 1.73 13.73 1.53
CA LEU A 138 2.81 14.70 1.41
C LEU A 138 4.13 14.20 2.01
N ARG A 139 4.17 12.96 2.49
CA ARG A 139 5.37 12.36 3.06
C ARG A 139 6.53 12.35 2.07
N GLY A 140 7.69 12.81 2.53
CA GLY A 140 8.90 12.92 1.72
C GLY A 140 8.95 14.17 0.84
N PHE A 141 7.94 15.04 0.89
CA PHE A 141 7.99 16.37 0.30
C PHE A 141 8.28 17.43 1.37
N ASP A 142 9.09 18.42 1.01
CA ASP A 142 9.30 19.63 1.79
C ASP A 142 8.18 20.63 1.46
N VAL A 143 7.01 20.43 2.05
CA VAL A 143 5.83 21.27 1.82
C VAL A 143 5.03 21.41 3.10
N GLU A 144 4.63 22.64 3.41
CA GLU A 144 3.79 22.92 4.57
C GLU A 144 2.35 22.43 4.33
N ILE A 145 1.83 21.66 5.28
CA ILE A 145 0.48 21.12 5.21
C ILE A 145 -0.52 22.19 5.65
N GLN A 146 -1.55 22.40 4.83
CA GLN A 146 -2.60 23.38 5.10
C GLN A 146 -3.86 22.68 5.60
N TYR A 147 -4.20 22.86 6.87
CA TYR A 147 -5.40 22.31 7.49
C TYR A 147 -6.60 23.28 7.46
N ASP A 148 -6.33 24.59 7.34
CA ASP A 148 -7.37 25.61 7.27
C ASP A 148 -7.84 25.80 5.83
N LEU A 149 -9.06 25.34 5.54
CA LEU A 149 -9.67 25.48 4.22
C LEU A 149 -10.55 26.72 4.09
N ILE A 150 -10.88 27.38 5.20
CA ILE A 150 -11.66 28.62 5.25
C ILE A 150 -10.77 29.70 5.89
N PRO A 151 -10.22 30.64 5.11
CA PRO A 151 -9.45 31.76 5.64
C PRO A 151 -10.28 32.58 6.64
N GLY A 152 -9.66 32.99 7.75
CA GLY A 152 -10.30 33.89 8.73
C GLY A 152 -11.08 33.20 9.85
N PHE A 153 -10.99 31.88 10.00
CA PHE A 153 -11.42 31.24 11.24
C PHE A 153 -10.35 31.44 12.33
N GLU A 154 -10.49 32.50 13.11
CA GLU A 154 -9.85 32.57 14.42
C GLU A 154 -10.53 31.54 15.31
N ALA A 155 -9.77 30.65 15.94
CA ALA A 155 -10.29 29.70 16.92
C ALA A 155 -11.06 30.50 17.99
N LEU A 156 -12.38 30.58 17.84
CA LEU A 156 -13.23 31.15 18.88
C LEU A 156 -12.96 30.31 20.13
N PRO A 157 -12.55 30.91 21.27
CA PRO A 157 -12.37 30.19 22.51
C PRO A 157 -13.74 29.70 22.96
N CYS A 158 -14.18 28.56 22.46
CA CYS A 158 -15.35 27.87 22.95
C CYS A 158 -14.93 27.08 24.19
N LEU A 159 -14.98 27.76 25.33
CA LEU A 159 -15.37 27.29 26.66
C LEU A 159 -15.28 28.53 27.57
N GLY A 160 -16.36 28.82 28.31
CA GLY A 160 -16.56 30.07 29.04
C GLY A 160 -15.38 30.49 29.93
N GLU A 161 -15.26 31.82 30.05
CA GLU A 161 -14.33 32.58 30.89
C GLU A 161 -12.85 32.35 30.60
N ALA A 162 -12.28 33.34 29.89
CA ALA A 162 -10.86 33.53 29.70
C ALA A 162 -10.14 33.66 31.06
N SER A 163 -9.68 32.53 31.57
CA SER A 163 -8.59 32.43 32.54
C SER A 163 -7.69 31.30 32.05
N GLU A 164 -6.68 31.66 31.26
CA GLU A 164 -5.59 30.80 30.77
C GLU A 164 -6.05 29.53 30.03
N ALA A 165 -6.56 29.69 28.80
CA ALA A 165 -6.68 28.56 27.89
C ALA A 165 -5.26 28.01 27.61
N SER A 166 -4.95 26.85 28.17
CA SER A 166 -3.66 26.17 27.91
C SER A 166 -3.47 25.96 26.41
N GLU A 167 -2.22 25.98 25.95
CA GLU A 167 -1.86 25.68 24.55
C GLU A 167 -2.50 24.37 24.07
N ALA A 168 -2.54 23.35 24.93
CA ALA A 168 -3.22 22.08 24.68
C ALA A 168 -4.72 22.22 24.40
N SER A 169 -5.43 23.09 25.13
CA SER A 169 -6.86 23.34 24.90
C SER A 169 -7.11 24.06 23.57
N LEU A 170 -6.21 24.97 23.17
CA LEU A 170 -6.30 25.64 21.87
C LEU A 170 -6.09 24.66 20.70
N ILE A 171 -5.06 23.80 20.79
CA ILE A 171 -4.78 22.75 19.81
C ILE A 171 -6.00 21.84 19.63
N VAL A 172 -6.60 21.37 20.73
CA VAL A 172 -7.79 20.52 20.70
C VAL A 172 -8.98 21.25 20.08
N SER A 173 -9.26 22.48 20.49
CA SER A 173 -10.39 23.26 19.95
C SER A 173 -10.25 23.53 18.45
N GLN A 174 -9.05 23.90 17.98
CA GLN A 174 -8.77 24.08 16.56
C GLN A 174 -8.95 22.77 15.79
N PHE A 175 -8.42 21.67 16.31
CA PHE A 175 -8.54 20.37 15.66
C PHE A 175 -10.00 19.90 15.57
N LEU A 176 -10.77 20.02 16.65
CA LEU A 176 -12.19 19.68 16.67
C LEU A 176 -12.95 20.53 15.64
N TYR A 177 -12.68 21.84 15.60
CA TYR A 177 -13.27 22.72 14.60
C TYR A 177 -12.95 22.32 13.17
N GLN A 178 -11.67 22.12 12.83
CA GLN A 178 -11.22 21.74 11.49
C GLN A 178 -11.89 20.44 11.00
N ASN A 179 -12.18 19.54 11.94
CA ASN A 179 -12.86 18.27 11.69
C ASN A 179 -14.39 18.35 11.87
N GLY A 180 -14.95 19.48 12.27
CA GLY A 180 -16.39 19.64 12.54
C GLY A 180 -16.91 18.74 13.66
N PHE A 181 -16.12 18.55 14.72
CA PHE A 181 -16.53 17.92 15.97
C PHE A 181 -16.80 18.98 17.04
N SER A 182 -17.68 18.65 17.99
CA SER A 182 -17.99 19.51 19.13
C SER A 182 -17.35 19.04 20.43
N LYS A 183 -17.00 17.76 20.54
CA LYS A 183 -16.47 17.13 21.77
C LYS A 183 -15.42 16.07 21.45
N VAL A 184 -14.48 15.86 22.37
CA VAL A 184 -13.39 14.87 22.25
C VAL A 184 -13.84 13.41 22.17
N ALA A 185 -15.04 13.10 22.70
CA ALA A 185 -15.62 11.76 22.72
C ALA A 185 -16.74 11.58 21.68
N GLU A 186 -16.97 12.57 20.81
CA GLU A 186 -17.99 12.49 19.78
C GLU A 186 -17.66 11.37 18.78
N LEU A 187 -18.69 10.62 18.38
CA LEU A 187 -18.59 9.57 17.36
C LEU A 187 -19.25 10.05 16.08
N ASP A 188 -18.57 9.84 14.96
CA ASP A 188 -19.15 10.11 13.65
C ASP A 188 -19.97 8.95 13.09
N LYS A 189 -20.38 9.07 11.82
CA LYS A 189 -21.21 8.08 11.11
C LYS A 189 -20.57 6.69 10.98
N VAL A 190 -19.23 6.58 11.09
CA VAL A 190 -18.48 5.31 11.06
C VAL A 190 -18.00 4.89 12.46
N GLY A 191 -18.36 5.65 13.50
CA GLY A 191 -17.97 5.39 14.88
C GLY A 191 -16.53 5.81 15.19
N TRP A 192 -15.95 6.72 14.40
CA TRP A 192 -14.64 7.27 14.68
C TRP A 192 -14.73 8.45 15.64
N THR A 193 -13.79 8.52 16.58
CA THR A 193 -13.59 9.66 17.49
C THR A 193 -12.60 10.67 16.89
N PRO A 194 -12.55 11.91 17.41
CA PRO A 194 -11.45 12.83 17.14
C PRO A 194 -10.06 12.20 17.27
N LEU A 195 -9.87 11.31 18.26
CA LEU A 195 -8.59 10.64 18.47
C LEU A 195 -8.21 9.67 17.33
N HIS A 196 -9.18 9.03 16.64
CA HIS A 196 -8.88 8.23 15.44
C HIS A 196 -8.28 9.09 14.33
N TYR A 197 -8.87 10.26 14.11
CA TYR A 197 -8.40 11.22 13.11
C TYR A 197 -7.06 11.84 13.50
N ALA A 198 -6.86 12.18 14.77
CA ALA A 198 -5.57 12.67 15.27
C ALA A 198 -4.46 11.61 15.13
N GLY A 199 -4.78 10.33 15.38
CA GLY A 199 -3.87 9.21 15.12
C GLY A 199 -3.48 9.10 13.64
N CYS A 200 -4.38 9.43 12.70
CA CYS A 200 -4.04 9.48 11.28
C CYS A 200 -3.12 10.66 10.93
N ARG A 201 -3.31 11.80 11.61
CA ARG A 201 -2.50 13.01 11.45
C ARG A 201 -1.08 12.83 11.97
N GLY A 202 -0.91 12.02 13.01
CA GLY A 202 0.42 11.63 13.51
C GLY A 202 1.14 12.73 14.29
N GLU A 203 0.42 13.76 14.75
CA GLU A 203 0.99 14.87 15.55
C GLU A 203 1.01 14.49 17.04
N PRO A 204 2.20 14.29 17.65
CA PRO A 204 2.32 13.86 19.05
C PRO A 204 1.63 14.80 20.03
N GLU A 205 1.82 16.10 19.88
CA GLU A 205 1.26 17.11 20.79
C GLU A 205 -0.27 17.15 20.76
N LEU A 206 -0.87 17.02 19.56
CA LEU A 206 -2.32 16.92 19.42
C LEU A 206 -2.86 15.67 20.13
N VAL A 207 -2.18 14.52 19.99
CA VAL A 207 -2.60 13.28 20.63
C VAL A 207 -2.47 13.37 22.15
N ARG A 208 -1.35 13.91 22.67
CA ARG A 208 -1.17 14.19 24.11
C ARG A 208 -2.27 15.11 24.62
N ALA A 209 -2.58 16.18 23.91
CA ALA A 209 -3.61 17.14 24.28
C ALA A 209 -5.01 16.50 24.32
N LEU A 210 -5.37 15.68 23.34
CA LEU A 210 -6.65 14.96 23.33
C LEU A 210 -6.76 13.95 24.48
N LEU A 211 -5.67 13.22 24.79
CA LEU A 211 -5.62 12.29 25.92
C LEU A 211 -5.72 13.03 27.27
N ALA A 212 -5.09 14.20 27.41
CA ALA A 212 -5.22 15.07 28.58
C ALA A 212 -6.68 15.55 28.77
N HIS A 213 -7.42 15.73 27.67
CA HIS A 213 -8.86 15.98 27.68
C HIS A 213 -9.72 14.71 27.80
N ARG A 214 -9.14 13.59 28.26
CA ARG A 214 -9.81 12.30 28.54
C ARG A 214 -10.39 11.61 27.29
N ALA A 215 -9.80 11.81 26.11
CA ALA A 215 -10.12 10.98 24.96
C ALA A 215 -9.74 9.51 25.24
N ASN A 216 -10.63 8.58 24.90
CA ASN A 216 -10.39 7.14 25.12
C ASN A 216 -9.64 6.54 23.91
N PRO A 217 -8.42 5.98 24.06
CA PRO A 217 -7.66 5.38 22.97
C PRO A 217 -8.22 4.05 22.47
N ASN A 218 -9.13 3.42 23.23
CA ASN A 218 -9.61 2.05 22.99
C ASN A 218 -11.00 2.00 22.33
N VAL A 219 -11.50 3.15 21.86
CA VAL A 219 -12.75 3.18 21.09
C VAL A 219 -12.55 2.43 19.79
N MET A 220 -13.49 1.55 19.47
CA MET A 220 -13.53 0.77 18.25
C MET A 220 -14.46 1.40 17.23
N ALA A 221 -14.05 1.44 15.96
CA ALA A 221 -14.91 1.81 14.85
C ALA A 221 -16.14 0.91 14.77
N THR A 222 -17.30 1.49 14.44
CA THR A 222 -18.56 0.73 14.36
C THR A 222 -18.86 0.24 12.94
N LYS A 223 -18.24 0.87 11.93
CA LYS A 223 -18.37 0.52 10.51
C LYS A 223 -17.02 0.68 9.82
N ASP A 224 -16.94 0.15 8.60
CA ASP A 224 -15.77 0.32 7.75
C ASP A 224 -15.66 1.80 7.31
N ASN A 225 -14.46 2.36 7.43
CA ASN A 225 -14.06 3.59 6.79
C ASN A 225 -13.19 3.24 5.58
N VAL A 226 -13.84 3.00 4.44
CA VAL A 226 -13.20 2.56 3.19
C VAL A 226 -12.09 3.52 2.77
N MET A 227 -12.31 4.83 2.93
CA MET A 227 -11.34 5.86 2.56
C MET A 227 -10.11 5.89 3.46
N ALA A 228 -10.18 5.34 4.67
CA ALA A 228 -9.03 5.18 5.55
C ALA A 228 -8.39 3.79 5.45
N GLY A 229 -8.92 2.90 4.59
CA GLY A 229 -8.54 1.49 4.58
C GLY A 229 -8.84 0.76 5.90
N ALA A 230 -9.76 1.28 6.71
CA ALA A 230 -10.02 0.80 8.05
C ALA A 230 -11.35 0.04 8.13
N LEU A 231 -11.35 -1.12 8.77
CA LEU A 231 -12.51 -1.98 8.93
C LEU A 231 -13.28 -1.68 10.23
N ARG A 232 -14.49 -2.22 10.38
CA ARG A 232 -15.17 -2.23 11.68
C ARG A 232 -14.27 -2.86 12.75
N LYS A 233 -14.40 -2.36 13.99
CA LYS A 233 -13.57 -2.67 15.15
C LYS A 233 -12.16 -2.07 15.14
N TRP A 234 -11.76 -1.33 14.10
CA TRP A 234 -10.47 -0.62 14.09
C TRP A 234 -10.33 0.29 15.32
N ARG A 235 -9.14 0.28 15.91
CA ARG A 235 -8.73 1.22 16.98
C ARG A 235 -7.78 2.27 16.42
N VAL A 236 -7.60 3.36 17.17
CA VAL A 236 -6.65 4.45 16.85
C VAL A 236 -5.24 3.91 16.60
N MET A 237 -4.76 3.01 17.48
CA MET A 237 -3.43 2.42 17.39
C MET A 237 -3.19 1.67 16.07
N THR A 238 -4.23 1.07 15.48
CA THR A 238 -4.11 0.35 14.21
C THR A 238 -3.81 1.30 13.05
N SER A 239 -4.45 2.48 13.02
CA SER A 239 -4.12 3.53 12.03
C SER A 239 -2.72 4.10 12.26
N VAL A 240 -2.35 4.35 13.51
CA VAL A 240 -1.02 4.85 13.89
C VAL A 240 0.08 3.90 13.43
N ALA A 241 -0.10 2.60 13.62
CA ALA A 241 0.82 1.56 13.15
C ALA A 241 0.86 1.47 11.61
N ALA A 242 -0.28 1.46 10.94
CA ALA A 242 -0.34 1.40 9.47
C ALA A 242 0.26 2.63 8.78
N LEU A 243 0.19 3.79 9.44
CA LEU A 243 0.70 5.06 8.94
C LEU A 243 2.12 5.37 9.43
N ARG A 244 2.74 4.49 10.22
CA ARG A 244 4.13 4.61 10.70
C ARG A 244 4.39 5.82 11.61
N HIS A 245 3.42 6.15 12.46
CA HIS A 245 3.51 7.27 13.39
C HIS A 245 4.10 6.81 14.73
N HIS A 246 5.41 6.55 14.76
CA HIS A 246 6.09 5.88 15.88
C HIS A 246 5.97 6.59 17.22
N GLU A 247 6.11 7.92 17.24
CA GLU A 247 6.01 8.69 18.48
C GLU A 247 4.60 8.66 19.05
N VAL A 248 3.59 8.76 18.18
CA VAL A 248 2.18 8.58 18.58
C VAL A 248 1.93 7.17 19.08
N ALA A 249 2.57 6.15 18.51
CA ALA A 249 2.47 4.78 18.99
C ALA A 249 2.96 4.65 20.44
N HIS A 250 4.10 5.27 20.78
CA HIS A 250 4.60 5.33 22.16
C HIS A 250 3.61 6.01 23.11
N ILE A 251 3.07 7.18 22.72
CA ILE A 251 2.08 7.91 23.51
C ILE A 251 0.85 7.05 23.81
N LEU A 252 0.34 6.33 22.80
CA LEU A 252 -0.84 5.48 22.96
C LEU A 252 -0.56 4.26 23.86
N ILE A 253 0.62 3.67 23.78
CA ILE A 253 1.04 2.58 24.68
C ILE A 253 1.11 3.09 26.13
N GLU A 254 1.71 4.25 26.35
CA GLU A 254 1.75 4.90 27.68
C GLU A 254 0.34 5.22 28.21
N ALA A 255 -0.57 5.60 27.31
CA ALA A 255 -1.98 5.82 27.60
C ALA A 255 -2.80 4.51 27.75
N LYS A 256 -2.14 3.35 27.81
CA LYS A 256 -2.75 2.02 27.98
C LYS A 256 -3.72 1.67 26.86
N ALA A 257 -3.33 1.96 25.62
CA ALA A 257 -4.05 1.46 24.46
C ALA A 257 -4.08 -0.08 24.46
N ASP A 258 -5.23 -0.66 24.14
CA ASP A 258 -5.40 -2.10 24.00
C ASP A 258 -4.69 -2.55 22.72
N LEU A 259 -3.79 -3.53 22.87
CA LEU A 259 -3.01 -4.08 21.76
C LEU A 259 -3.36 -5.55 21.52
N SER A 260 -3.40 -5.93 20.26
CA SER A 260 -3.61 -7.29 19.77
C SER A 260 -2.81 -7.52 18.48
N GLY A 261 -2.98 -8.70 17.86
CA GLY A 261 -2.39 -8.98 16.54
C GLY A 261 -2.85 -8.00 15.46
N THR A 262 -3.97 -7.31 15.65
CA THR A 262 -4.52 -6.36 14.67
C THR A 262 -3.60 -5.15 14.45
N GLN A 263 -3.00 -4.60 15.51
CA GLN A 263 -2.07 -3.47 15.36
C GLN A 263 -0.77 -3.90 14.66
N LEU A 264 -0.33 -5.14 14.90
CA LEU A 264 0.82 -5.73 14.20
C LEU A 264 0.52 -5.94 12.71
N VAL A 265 -0.71 -6.34 12.38
CA VAL A 265 -1.21 -6.37 11.00
C VAL A 265 -1.19 -4.97 10.37
N GLY A 266 -1.59 -3.93 11.10
CA GLY A 266 -1.47 -2.54 10.66
C GLY A 266 -0.04 -2.17 10.26
N ALA A 267 0.94 -2.41 11.15
CA ALA A 267 2.36 -2.16 10.87
C ALA A 267 2.89 -2.98 9.68
N ALA A 268 2.42 -4.21 9.51
CA ALA A 268 2.77 -5.06 8.36
C ALA A 268 2.28 -4.47 7.02
N ILE A 269 1.04 -3.99 6.95
CA ILE A 269 0.50 -3.33 5.75
C ILE A 269 1.27 -2.03 5.47
N GLY A 270 1.61 -1.28 6.51
CA GLY A 270 2.42 -0.05 6.41
C GLY A 270 3.90 -0.25 6.04
N ASN A 271 4.35 -1.51 5.92
CA ASN A 271 5.76 -1.90 5.76
C ASN A 271 6.67 -1.23 6.81
N ASP A 272 6.25 -1.27 8.08
CA ASP A 272 6.86 -0.54 9.18
C ASP A 272 7.66 -1.45 10.13
N PRO A 273 8.97 -1.68 9.87
CA PRO A 273 9.80 -2.52 10.73
C PRO A 273 9.93 -1.95 12.16
N GLU A 274 9.91 -0.62 12.30
CA GLU A 274 10.06 0.04 13.59
C GLU A 274 8.74 -0.03 14.40
N GLY A 275 7.60 0.16 13.75
CA GLY A 275 6.29 -0.08 14.38
C GLY A 275 6.13 -1.53 14.85
N ILE A 276 6.59 -2.52 14.07
CA ILE A 276 6.63 -3.94 14.49
C ILE A 276 7.49 -4.11 15.75
N ARG A 277 8.67 -3.49 15.78
CA ARG A 277 9.57 -3.53 16.93
C ARG A 277 8.92 -2.92 18.17
N ILE A 278 8.34 -1.72 18.06
CA ILE A 278 7.65 -1.03 19.15
C ILE A 278 6.50 -1.89 19.70
N LEU A 279 5.65 -2.44 18.83
CA LEU A 279 4.52 -3.28 19.24
C LEU A 279 4.96 -4.57 19.94
N CYS A 280 6.01 -5.24 19.46
CA CYS A 280 6.50 -6.47 20.05
C CYS A 280 7.32 -6.26 21.33
N GLU A 281 8.18 -5.25 21.39
CA GLU A 281 9.12 -5.04 22.49
C GLU A 281 8.52 -4.18 23.61
N VAL A 282 7.83 -3.09 23.25
CA VAL A 282 7.23 -2.15 24.21
C VAL A 282 5.79 -2.56 24.50
N GLY A 283 5.03 -2.88 23.46
CA GLY A 283 3.63 -3.29 23.56
C GLY A 283 3.43 -4.74 24.02
N GLY A 284 4.47 -5.57 24.02
CA GLY A 284 4.40 -6.98 24.41
C GLY A 284 3.54 -7.85 23.48
N VAL A 285 3.24 -7.39 22.25
CA VAL A 285 2.44 -8.14 21.28
C VAL A 285 3.27 -9.29 20.71
N SER A 286 2.74 -10.51 20.79
CA SER A 286 3.40 -11.67 20.19
C SER A 286 3.52 -11.51 18.67
N PRO A 287 4.69 -11.78 18.05
CA PRO A 287 4.85 -11.74 16.59
C PRO A 287 3.99 -12.79 15.86
N TYR A 288 3.42 -13.75 16.59
CA TYR A 288 2.51 -14.78 16.07
C TYR A 288 1.03 -14.46 16.27
N ALA A 289 0.71 -13.31 16.87
CA ALA A 289 -0.67 -12.93 17.13
C ALA A 289 -1.44 -12.79 15.80
N ALA A 290 -2.58 -13.48 15.73
CA ALA A 290 -3.53 -13.29 14.64
C ALA A 290 -4.42 -12.08 14.94
N ASP A 291 -4.95 -11.44 13.90
CA ASP A 291 -6.01 -10.46 14.09
C ASP A 291 -7.24 -11.11 14.75
N ASP A 292 -7.80 -10.39 15.70
CA ASP A 292 -9.04 -10.73 16.40
C ASP A 292 -10.17 -9.74 16.08
N GLU A 293 -9.82 -8.57 15.55
CA GLU A 293 -10.75 -7.49 15.19
C GLU A 293 -11.23 -7.60 13.74
N GLY A 294 -10.34 -7.92 12.81
CA GLY A 294 -10.60 -7.98 11.36
C GLY A 294 -11.46 -9.17 10.93
N GLY A 295 -11.56 -10.19 11.80
CA GLY A 295 -12.45 -11.33 11.61
C GLY A 295 -11.92 -12.38 10.63
N PHE A 296 -10.67 -12.26 10.18
CA PHE A 296 -10.04 -13.23 9.28
C PHE A 296 -9.02 -14.13 9.98
N GLY A 297 -8.53 -13.75 11.17
CA GLY A 297 -7.51 -14.51 11.89
C GLY A 297 -6.18 -14.55 11.15
N VAL A 298 -5.91 -13.55 10.31
CA VAL A 298 -4.66 -13.41 9.56
C VAL A 298 -3.56 -12.93 10.50
N LYS A 299 -2.36 -13.47 10.30
CA LYS A 299 -1.16 -13.08 11.03
C LYS A 299 -0.48 -11.93 10.29
N ALA A 300 0.25 -11.09 11.02
CA ALA A 300 1.00 -9.98 10.44
C ALA A 300 1.94 -10.41 9.30
N ILE A 301 2.62 -11.55 9.44
CA ILE A 301 3.51 -12.09 8.39
C ILE A 301 2.74 -12.41 7.10
N THR A 302 1.51 -12.90 7.21
CA THR A 302 0.67 -13.22 6.06
C THR A 302 0.35 -11.96 5.26
N LEU A 303 -0.06 -10.88 5.94
CA LEU A 303 -0.32 -9.62 5.24
C LEU A 303 0.97 -8.96 4.75
N ALA A 304 2.06 -8.99 5.51
CA ALA A 304 3.34 -8.45 5.06
C ALA A 304 3.77 -9.07 3.71
N CYS A 305 3.64 -10.40 3.58
CA CYS A 305 3.94 -11.08 2.32
C CYS A 305 2.91 -10.77 1.22
N MET A 306 1.61 -10.72 1.56
CA MET A 306 0.55 -10.36 0.60
C MET A 306 0.70 -8.94 0.03
N TYR A 307 1.29 -8.00 0.78
CA TYR A 307 1.55 -6.62 0.36
C TYR A 307 2.99 -6.40 -0.15
N GLY A 308 3.85 -7.43 -0.16
CA GLY A 308 5.26 -7.26 -0.55
C GLY A 308 6.05 -6.36 0.40
N ALA A 309 5.63 -6.26 1.66
CA ALA A 309 6.22 -5.44 2.70
C ALA A 309 7.49 -6.09 3.25
N GLU A 310 8.55 -6.08 2.45
CA GLU A 310 9.79 -6.81 2.72
C GLU A 310 10.45 -6.43 4.05
N ALA A 311 10.47 -5.12 4.38
CA ALA A 311 11.07 -4.67 5.64
C ALA A 311 10.26 -5.16 6.85
N ALA A 312 8.93 -5.18 6.73
CA ALA A 312 8.06 -5.78 7.73
C ALA A 312 8.25 -7.30 7.85
N VAL A 313 8.40 -8.03 6.73
CA VAL A 313 8.70 -9.47 6.72
C VAL A 313 10.01 -9.76 7.48
N GLU A 314 11.08 -9.04 7.16
CA GLU A 314 12.37 -9.19 7.85
C GLU A 314 12.26 -8.87 9.35
N ALA A 315 11.55 -7.81 9.73
CA ALA A 315 11.35 -7.43 11.13
C ALA A 315 10.54 -8.49 11.91
N LEU A 316 9.50 -9.05 11.31
CA LEU A 316 8.70 -10.12 11.92
C LEU A 316 9.51 -11.39 12.14
N PHE A 317 10.37 -11.79 11.18
CA PHE A 317 11.27 -12.92 11.38
C PHE A 317 12.29 -12.65 12.49
N LYS A 318 12.84 -11.44 12.58
CA LYS A 318 13.74 -11.05 13.68
C LYS A 318 13.04 -11.15 15.03
N GLN A 319 11.80 -10.65 15.15
CA GLN A 319 11.03 -10.75 16.38
C GLN A 319 10.66 -12.20 16.72
N ALA A 320 10.31 -13.01 15.72
CA ALA A 320 10.04 -14.43 15.89
C ALA A 320 11.28 -15.22 16.40
N ALA A 321 12.45 -14.96 15.81
CA ALA A 321 13.71 -15.55 16.24
C ALA A 321 14.06 -15.15 17.68
N ARG A 322 13.79 -13.89 18.06
CA ARG A 322 14.02 -13.37 19.42
C ARG A 322 13.21 -14.10 20.49
N VAL A 323 11.96 -14.45 20.19
CA VAL A 323 11.08 -15.18 21.12
C VAL A 323 11.23 -16.71 20.99
N GLY A 324 12.12 -17.20 20.13
CA GLY A 324 12.46 -18.62 20.01
C GLY A 324 11.38 -19.50 19.35
N GLY A 325 10.47 -18.92 18.57
CA GLY A 325 9.40 -19.67 17.90
C GLY A 325 9.55 -19.74 16.38
N ARG A 326 8.84 -20.68 15.75
CA ARG A 326 8.80 -20.84 14.30
C ARG A 326 7.59 -20.13 13.71
N VAL A 327 7.81 -19.38 12.63
CA VAL A 327 6.72 -18.77 11.87
C VAL A 327 6.01 -19.84 11.04
N ASP A 328 4.69 -19.79 11.02
CA ASP A 328 3.86 -20.63 10.16
C ASP A 328 3.86 -20.05 8.74
N LEU A 329 4.45 -20.81 7.81
CA LEU A 329 4.62 -20.43 6.41
C LEU A 329 3.57 -21.07 5.50
N SER A 330 2.57 -21.75 6.07
CA SER A 330 1.56 -22.47 5.29
C SER A 330 0.79 -21.52 4.37
N ASN A 331 0.67 -21.89 3.09
CA ASN A 331 0.07 -21.14 2.00
C ASN A 331 0.68 -19.74 1.75
N ILE A 332 1.85 -19.40 2.31
CA ILE A 332 2.37 -18.03 2.27
C ILE A 332 2.70 -17.58 0.85
N PHE A 333 3.35 -18.45 0.07
CA PHE A 333 3.65 -18.18 -1.33
C PHE A 333 2.38 -18.06 -2.17
N TRP A 334 1.41 -18.96 -1.94
CA TRP A 334 0.13 -18.94 -2.63
C TRP A 334 -0.61 -17.61 -2.40
N LEU A 335 -0.65 -17.15 -1.14
CA LEU A 335 -1.29 -15.89 -0.78
C LEU A 335 -0.53 -14.71 -1.39
N SER A 336 0.80 -14.69 -1.31
CA SER A 336 1.63 -13.62 -1.92
C SER A 336 1.42 -13.51 -3.44
N CYS A 337 1.38 -14.65 -4.13
CA CYS A 337 1.08 -14.73 -5.56
C CYS A 337 -0.39 -14.43 -5.89
N THR A 338 -1.31 -14.44 -4.93
CA THR A 338 -2.71 -14.08 -5.20
C THR A 338 -2.90 -12.57 -5.34
N PHE A 339 -2.12 -11.78 -4.61
CA PHE A 339 -2.30 -10.33 -4.48
C PHE A 339 -1.30 -9.48 -5.29
N GLY A 340 -0.44 -10.08 -6.11
CA GLY A 340 0.43 -9.30 -7.01
C GLY A 340 1.84 -9.06 -6.50
N ASN A 341 2.17 -9.48 -5.27
CA ASN A 341 3.31 -8.95 -4.53
C ASN A 341 4.40 -9.99 -4.22
N ALA A 342 4.41 -11.12 -4.93
CA ALA A 342 5.47 -12.13 -4.86
C ALA A 342 6.71 -11.72 -5.67
N GLY A 343 7.33 -10.58 -5.31
CA GLY A 343 8.54 -10.08 -5.97
C GLY A 343 9.77 -10.95 -5.69
N ALA A 344 10.83 -10.76 -6.49
CA ALA A 344 12.00 -11.63 -6.46
C ALA A 344 12.67 -11.72 -5.07
N LYS A 345 12.79 -10.59 -4.38
CA LYS A 345 13.38 -10.52 -3.03
C LYS A 345 12.51 -11.19 -1.96
N LEU A 346 11.19 -10.97 -1.98
CA LEU A 346 10.29 -11.68 -1.06
C LEU A 346 10.39 -13.20 -1.23
N VAL A 347 10.45 -13.68 -2.48
CA VAL A 347 10.61 -15.12 -2.74
C VAL A 347 11.91 -15.66 -2.17
N ASP A 348 13.01 -14.93 -2.33
CA ASP A 348 14.30 -15.28 -1.76
C ASP A 348 14.24 -15.38 -0.24
N THR A 349 13.70 -14.36 0.42
CA THR A 349 13.57 -14.31 1.89
C THR A 349 12.74 -15.49 2.43
N LEU A 350 11.64 -15.84 1.75
CA LEU A 350 10.80 -16.97 2.15
C LEU A 350 11.52 -18.32 1.97
N LEU A 351 12.36 -18.46 0.94
CA LEU A 351 13.15 -19.68 0.73
C LEU A 351 14.26 -19.85 1.77
N GLU A 352 14.87 -18.76 2.25
CA GLU A 352 15.88 -18.80 3.32
C GLU A 352 15.31 -19.38 4.62
N VAL A 353 14.02 -19.16 4.90
CA VAL A 353 13.30 -19.76 6.04
C VAL A 353 12.62 -21.09 5.72
N GLN A 354 13.01 -21.73 4.60
CA GLN A 354 12.53 -23.04 4.16
C GLN A 354 11.01 -23.09 3.90
N ALA A 355 10.43 -22.02 3.35
CA ALA A 355 9.06 -22.09 2.81
C ALA A 355 9.01 -23.06 1.62
N ASP A 356 7.97 -23.88 1.54
CA ASP A 356 7.79 -24.84 0.45
C ASP A 356 7.36 -24.12 -0.83
N LEU A 357 8.25 -24.11 -1.83
CA LEU A 357 8.08 -23.47 -3.12
C LEU A 357 6.91 -24.06 -3.94
N ASP A 358 6.63 -25.34 -3.74
CA ASP A 358 5.61 -26.10 -4.47
C ASP A 358 4.37 -26.40 -3.60
N GLU A 359 4.20 -25.68 -2.48
CA GLU A 359 3.13 -25.94 -1.54
C GLU A 359 1.76 -25.91 -2.25
N ARG A 360 1.01 -26.98 -2.06
CA ARG A 360 -0.29 -27.13 -2.71
C ARG A 360 -1.35 -26.46 -1.86
N GLY A 361 -1.93 -25.38 -2.39
CA GLY A 361 -2.90 -24.55 -1.70
C GLY A 361 -4.02 -25.36 -1.03
N SER A 362 -4.14 -25.20 0.29
CA SER A 362 -5.11 -25.90 1.13
C SER A 362 -5.75 -24.94 2.12
N PHE A 363 -7.02 -24.61 1.87
CA PHE A 363 -7.80 -23.68 2.67
C PHE A 363 -9.03 -24.37 3.26
N SER A 364 -9.07 -24.47 4.59
CA SER A 364 -10.18 -25.09 5.31
C SER A 364 -11.44 -24.22 5.23
N LEU A 365 -12.58 -24.84 4.91
CA LEU A 365 -13.91 -24.22 4.93
C LEU A 365 -14.31 -23.67 6.31
N LYS A 366 -13.64 -24.12 7.39
CA LYS A 366 -13.87 -23.63 8.74
C LYS A 366 -13.25 -22.26 9.00
N THR A 367 -12.34 -21.83 8.13
CA THR A 367 -11.70 -20.51 8.24
C THR A 367 -12.48 -19.47 7.43
N PRO A 368 -12.57 -18.21 7.89
CA PRO A 368 -13.21 -17.13 7.14
C PRO A 368 -12.64 -16.98 5.72
N LEU A 369 -11.31 -17.10 5.59
CA LEU A 369 -10.62 -17.01 4.30
C LEU A 369 -10.95 -18.18 3.37
N GLY A 370 -10.99 -19.41 3.90
CA GLY A 370 -11.39 -20.58 3.11
C GLY A 370 -12.86 -20.53 2.67
N LEU A 371 -13.75 -20.00 3.51
CA LEU A 371 -15.14 -19.73 3.13
C LEU A 371 -15.22 -18.69 2.00
N LEU A 372 -14.50 -17.57 2.14
CA LEU A 372 -14.45 -16.51 1.12
C LEU A 372 -14.02 -17.07 -0.25
N PHE A 373 -12.91 -17.80 -0.31
CA PHE A 373 -12.46 -18.41 -1.56
C PHE A 373 -13.46 -19.44 -2.11
N SER A 374 -14.19 -20.14 -1.25
CA SER A 374 -15.24 -21.07 -1.69
C SER A 374 -16.43 -20.36 -2.33
N VAL A 375 -16.87 -19.25 -1.75
CA VAL A 375 -17.90 -18.38 -2.32
C VAL A 375 -17.43 -17.81 -3.66
N LEU A 376 -16.19 -17.36 -3.77
CA LEU A 376 -15.61 -16.85 -5.02
C LEU A 376 -15.51 -17.93 -6.11
N ALA A 377 -15.13 -19.15 -5.74
CA ALA A 377 -15.16 -20.29 -6.67
C ALA A 377 -16.58 -20.66 -7.12
N LEU A 378 -17.58 -20.54 -6.24
CA LEU A 378 -18.98 -20.71 -6.61
C LEU A 378 -19.44 -19.61 -7.57
N LYS A 379 -19.09 -18.34 -7.30
CA LYS A 379 -19.36 -17.22 -8.21
C LYS A 379 -18.76 -17.48 -9.60
N TYR A 380 -17.56 -18.07 -9.66
CA TYR A 380 -16.98 -18.49 -10.92
C TYR A 380 -17.84 -19.54 -11.65
N ARG A 381 -18.30 -20.58 -10.95
CA ARG A 381 -19.20 -21.59 -11.53
C ARG A 381 -20.51 -20.99 -12.03
N LEU A 382 -20.99 -19.93 -11.39
CA LEU A 382 -22.20 -19.17 -11.76
C LEU A 382 -21.95 -18.12 -12.86
N GLY A 383 -20.76 -18.09 -13.47
CA GLY A 383 -20.46 -17.24 -14.63
C GLY A 383 -19.62 -16.01 -14.34
N SER A 384 -19.28 -15.71 -13.07
CA SER A 384 -18.32 -14.65 -12.78
C SER A 384 -16.94 -15.00 -13.33
N ARG A 385 -16.26 -14.05 -13.96
CA ARG A 385 -14.91 -14.23 -14.52
C ARG A 385 -13.92 -13.23 -13.97
N THR A 386 -14.17 -12.70 -12.77
CA THR A 386 -13.18 -11.83 -12.11
C THR A 386 -11.92 -12.64 -11.81
N ARG A 387 -10.77 -11.97 -11.84
CA ARG A 387 -9.45 -12.58 -11.55
C ARG A 387 -9.47 -13.41 -10.27
N LEU A 388 -9.94 -12.80 -9.18
CA LEU A 388 -9.97 -13.46 -7.87
C LEU A 388 -10.94 -14.66 -7.85
N ALA A 389 -12.06 -14.61 -8.58
CA ALA A 389 -12.97 -15.75 -8.71
C ALA A 389 -12.34 -16.90 -9.51
N THR A 390 -11.65 -16.60 -10.62
CA THR A 390 -10.90 -17.58 -11.41
C THR A 390 -9.80 -18.25 -10.59
N MET A 391 -8.97 -17.46 -9.91
CA MET A 391 -7.92 -17.96 -9.02
C MET A 391 -8.50 -18.83 -7.90
N SER A 392 -9.58 -18.36 -7.28
CA SER A 392 -10.29 -19.12 -6.23
C SER A 392 -10.87 -20.43 -6.74
N TYR A 393 -11.36 -20.50 -7.98
CA TYR A 393 -11.87 -21.72 -8.58
C TYR A 393 -10.78 -22.76 -8.81
N HIS A 394 -9.61 -22.33 -9.29
CA HIS A 394 -8.46 -23.19 -9.56
C HIS A 394 -7.58 -23.46 -8.33
N ARG A 395 -7.90 -22.89 -7.16
CA ARG A 395 -7.02 -22.88 -5.97
C ARG A 395 -6.65 -24.25 -5.42
N ASN A 396 -7.59 -25.21 -5.46
CA ASN A 396 -7.43 -26.47 -4.73
C ASN A 396 -6.28 -27.27 -5.34
N GLY A 397 -5.24 -27.53 -4.55
CA GLY A 397 -4.05 -28.22 -5.01
C GLY A 397 -3.16 -27.41 -5.96
N ALA A 398 -3.45 -26.12 -6.19
CA ALA A 398 -2.60 -25.26 -7.02
C ALA A 398 -1.30 -24.90 -6.29
N THR A 399 -0.20 -24.94 -7.02
CA THR A 399 1.10 -24.44 -6.55
C THR A 399 1.16 -22.91 -6.62
N PRO A 400 2.14 -22.27 -5.96
CA PRO A 400 2.36 -20.84 -6.11
C PRO A 400 2.62 -20.43 -7.57
N LEU A 401 3.31 -21.27 -8.35
CA LEU A 401 3.54 -21.02 -9.77
C LEU A 401 2.22 -20.95 -10.56
N ILE A 402 1.28 -21.86 -10.29
CA ILE A 402 -0.06 -21.81 -10.91
C ILE A 402 -0.77 -20.49 -10.56
N GLN A 403 -0.68 -20.02 -9.31
CA GLN A 403 -1.29 -18.75 -8.91
C GLN A 403 -0.63 -17.54 -9.56
N ALA A 404 0.71 -17.51 -9.63
CA ALA A 404 1.44 -16.44 -10.30
C ALA A 404 1.03 -16.33 -11.77
N VAL A 405 0.91 -17.46 -12.47
CA VAL A 405 0.49 -17.50 -13.88
C VAL A 405 -0.98 -17.09 -14.07
N LEU A 406 -1.90 -17.59 -13.25
CA LEU A 406 -3.32 -17.16 -13.27
C LEU A 406 -3.46 -15.66 -12.98
N GLY A 407 -2.59 -15.12 -12.13
CA GLY A 407 -2.53 -13.71 -11.80
C GLY A 407 -1.80 -12.84 -12.83
N GLY A 408 -1.19 -13.42 -13.88
CA GLY A 408 -0.36 -12.66 -14.81
C GLY A 408 0.89 -12.03 -14.17
N GLN A 409 1.38 -12.59 -13.06
CA GLN A 409 2.58 -12.12 -12.36
C GLN A 409 3.81 -12.81 -12.95
N TRP A 410 4.24 -12.32 -14.11
CA TRP A 410 5.30 -12.97 -14.88
C TRP A 410 6.66 -12.91 -14.20
N GLU A 411 6.96 -11.82 -13.48
CA GLU A 411 8.19 -11.70 -12.67
C GLU A 411 8.21 -12.72 -11.52
N ALA A 412 7.09 -12.86 -10.80
CA ALA A 412 6.96 -13.85 -9.74
C ALA A 412 7.11 -15.27 -10.30
N ALA A 413 6.41 -15.58 -11.40
CA ALA A 413 6.50 -16.88 -12.06
C ALA A 413 7.94 -17.19 -12.54
N ALA A 414 8.62 -16.23 -13.16
CA ALA A 414 10.02 -16.37 -13.54
C ALA A 414 10.92 -16.62 -12.34
N THR A 415 10.72 -15.90 -11.24
CA THR A 415 11.50 -16.09 -10.01
C THR A 415 11.27 -17.48 -9.42
N LEU A 416 10.02 -17.93 -9.31
CA LEU A 416 9.69 -19.27 -8.82
C LEU A 416 10.36 -20.35 -9.67
N ILE A 417 10.28 -20.26 -11.01
CA ILE A 417 10.94 -21.21 -11.92
C ILE A 417 12.46 -21.15 -11.79
N ALA A 418 13.04 -19.95 -11.73
CA ALA A 418 14.48 -19.77 -11.52
C ALA A 418 14.97 -20.35 -10.18
N ARG A 419 14.06 -20.49 -9.20
CA ARG A 419 14.30 -21.15 -7.91
C ARG A 419 13.91 -22.63 -7.88
N GLY A 420 13.58 -23.21 -9.02
CA GLY A 420 13.32 -24.64 -9.17
C GLY A 420 11.87 -25.07 -8.91
N ALA A 421 10.90 -24.15 -9.01
CA ALA A 421 9.49 -24.52 -8.91
C ALA A 421 9.13 -25.52 -10.02
N ARG A 422 8.40 -26.58 -9.66
CA ARG A 422 8.03 -27.63 -10.61
C ARG A 422 6.92 -27.15 -11.54
N VAL A 423 7.22 -27.12 -12.84
CA VAL A 423 6.30 -26.64 -13.89
C VAL A 423 5.21 -27.66 -14.26
N ASP A 424 5.45 -28.93 -13.98
CA ASP A 424 4.61 -30.07 -14.37
C ASP A 424 3.50 -30.38 -13.35
N LEU A 425 3.55 -29.80 -12.16
CA LEU A 425 2.56 -30.02 -11.12
C LEU A 425 1.18 -29.52 -11.54
N ARG A 426 0.17 -30.35 -11.29
CA ARG A 426 -1.24 -30.07 -11.64
C ARG A 426 -2.07 -29.80 -10.38
N ASN A 427 -3.02 -28.89 -10.46
CA ASN A 427 -4.02 -28.67 -9.40
C ASN A 427 -5.02 -29.84 -9.30
N SER A 428 -5.96 -29.78 -8.36
CA SER A 428 -6.98 -30.82 -8.17
C SER A 428 -7.96 -30.96 -9.36
N LEU A 429 -7.97 -30.00 -10.29
CA LEU A 429 -8.72 -30.06 -11.54
C LEU A 429 -7.89 -30.62 -12.70
N GLY A 430 -6.64 -31.02 -12.46
CA GLY A 430 -5.74 -31.59 -13.45
C GLY A 430 -4.99 -30.57 -14.32
N PHE A 431 -5.05 -29.27 -14.01
CA PHE A 431 -4.38 -28.24 -14.81
C PHE A 431 -3.02 -27.86 -14.23
N SER A 432 -2.00 -27.80 -15.10
CA SER A 432 -0.67 -27.24 -14.80
C SER A 432 -0.64 -25.72 -14.95
N ALA A 433 0.51 -25.10 -14.64
CA ALA A 433 0.71 -23.67 -14.88
C ALA A 433 0.60 -23.34 -16.39
N ALA A 434 1.21 -24.15 -17.25
CA ALA A 434 1.15 -23.98 -18.70
C ALA A 434 -0.28 -24.06 -19.25
N ASP A 435 -1.09 -25.01 -18.75
CA ASP A 435 -2.47 -25.19 -19.21
C ASP A 435 -3.37 -23.97 -18.91
N LEU A 436 -3.02 -23.18 -17.89
CA LEU A 436 -3.79 -22.01 -17.43
C LEU A 436 -3.19 -20.68 -17.89
N ALA A 437 -2.06 -20.70 -18.59
CA ALA A 437 -1.35 -19.50 -19.01
C ALA A 437 -2.07 -18.79 -20.17
N LEU A 438 -2.63 -17.61 -19.89
CA LEU A 438 -3.25 -16.77 -20.91
C LEU A 438 -2.21 -15.86 -21.57
N SER A 439 -1.63 -16.34 -22.67
CA SER A 439 -0.60 -15.64 -23.46
C SER A 439 0.64 -15.25 -22.63
N PRO A 440 1.36 -16.24 -22.09
CA PRO A 440 2.59 -15.99 -21.34
C PRO A 440 3.65 -15.33 -22.24
N PRO A 441 4.52 -14.46 -21.67
CA PRO A 441 5.72 -13.98 -22.34
C PRO A 441 6.59 -15.14 -22.85
N ALA A 442 7.35 -14.89 -23.92
CA ALA A 442 8.17 -15.91 -24.59
C ALA A 442 9.14 -16.64 -23.64
N PHE A 443 9.69 -15.95 -22.64
CA PHE A 443 10.58 -16.56 -21.64
C PHE A 443 9.87 -17.58 -20.74
N LEU A 444 8.57 -17.40 -20.46
CA LEU A 444 7.77 -18.37 -19.69
C LEU A 444 7.33 -19.55 -20.56
N THR A 445 6.95 -19.29 -21.82
CA THR A 445 6.62 -20.36 -22.76
C THR A 445 7.77 -21.34 -22.90
N ARG A 446 8.99 -20.83 -23.14
CA ARG A 446 10.22 -21.65 -23.21
C ARG A 446 10.51 -22.38 -21.90
N ALA A 447 10.26 -21.74 -20.76
CA ALA A 447 10.46 -22.36 -19.46
C ALA A 447 9.51 -23.53 -19.19
N PHE A 448 8.26 -23.48 -19.67
CA PHE A 448 7.36 -24.63 -19.60
C PHE A 448 7.81 -25.81 -20.47
N GLU A 449 8.65 -25.55 -21.47
CA GLU A 449 9.29 -26.56 -22.33
C GLU A 449 10.66 -27.01 -21.80
N GLY A 450 11.15 -26.43 -20.70
CA GLY A 450 12.38 -26.81 -20.01
C GLY A 450 13.54 -25.81 -20.14
N ASP A 451 13.44 -24.79 -21.00
CA ASP A 451 14.44 -23.72 -21.12
C ASP A 451 14.17 -22.59 -20.11
N VAL A 452 14.84 -22.66 -18.96
CA VAL A 452 14.65 -21.73 -17.84
C VAL A 452 15.54 -20.49 -17.89
N ASP A 453 16.45 -20.36 -18.86
CA ASP A 453 17.46 -19.29 -18.88
C ASP A 453 16.83 -17.89 -18.92
N GLY A 454 15.74 -17.75 -19.67
CA GLY A 454 14.97 -16.51 -19.71
C GLY A 454 14.38 -16.14 -18.35
N CYS A 455 13.85 -17.12 -17.61
CA CYS A 455 13.33 -16.91 -16.26
C CYS A 455 14.44 -16.52 -15.27
N VAL A 456 15.62 -17.17 -15.37
CA VAL A 456 16.80 -16.82 -14.55
C VAL A 456 17.26 -15.39 -14.83
N ARG A 457 17.29 -14.96 -16.10
CA ARG A 457 17.63 -13.60 -16.48
C ARG A 457 16.65 -12.58 -15.90
N VAL A 458 15.35 -12.79 -16.05
CA VAL A 458 14.29 -11.92 -15.51
C VAL A 458 14.40 -11.82 -13.98
N ALA A 459 14.54 -12.95 -13.30
CA ALA A 459 14.68 -12.98 -11.83
C ALA A 459 15.94 -12.26 -11.34
N ARG A 460 17.04 -12.28 -12.11
CA ARG A 460 18.27 -11.53 -11.81
C ARG A 460 18.06 -10.02 -11.98
N LEU A 461 17.46 -9.59 -13.08
CA LEU A 461 17.21 -8.17 -13.37
C LEU A 461 16.26 -7.54 -12.35
N ALA A 462 15.20 -8.25 -11.97
CA ALA A 462 14.26 -7.81 -10.93
C ALA A 462 14.92 -7.52 -9.57
N LYS A 463 16.06 -8.17 -9.27
CA LYS A 463 16.84 -7.92 -8.05
C LYS A 463 17.79 -6.75 -8.19
N ALA A 464 18.42 -6.62 -9.36
CA ALA A 464 19.40 -5.57 -9.63
C ALA A 464 18.78 -4.17 -9.51
N GLU A 465 17.51 -4.02 -9.87
CA GLU A 465 16.78 -2.76 -9.80
C GLU A 465 16.66 -2.17 -8.38
N ARG A 466 16.73 -3.00 -7.34
CA ARG A 466 16.53 -2.57 -5.93
C ARG A 466 17.81 -2.44 -5.13
N ALA A 467 18.98 -2.70 -5.73
CA ALA A 467 20.24 -2.36 -5.10
C ALA A 467 20.40 -0.82 -5.18
N PRO A 468 20.64 -0.11 -4.07
CA PRO A 468 20.97 1.30 -4.17
C PRO A 468 22.20 1.41 -5.05
N ASP A 469 22.10 2.16 -6.15
CA ASP A 469 23.22 2.44 -7.02
C ASP A 469 24.36 2.96 -6.15
N ALA A 470 25.38 2.11 -5.93
CA ALA A 470 26.61 2.54 -5.32
C ALA A 470 27.11 3.68 -6.18
N CYS A 471 27.15 4.90 -5.61
CA CYS A 471 27.65 6.11 -6.25
C CYS A 471 28.83 5.76 -7.16
N ARG A 472 28.60 5.70 -8.48
CA ARG A 472 29.73 5.73 -9.41
C ARG A 472 30.33 7.12 -9.28
N PRO A 473 31.63 7.26 -8.97
CA PRO A 473 32.25 8.57 -8.96
C PRO A 473 32.16 9.10 -10.40
N HIS A 474 31.48 10.24 -10.57
CA HIS A 474 31.46 10.96 -11.82
C HIS A 474 32.90 11.38 -12.16
N GLY A 475 33.56 10.59 -13.00
CA GLY A 475 34.73 11.03 -13.74
C GLY A 475 34.25 12.00 -14.81
N GLY A 476 34.58 13.27 -14.64
CA GLY A 476 34.28 14.29 -15.65
C GLY A 476 35.05 14.02 -16.94
N MET A 477 34.37 14.15 -18.07
CA MET A 477 34.89 14.81 -19.25
C MET A 477 33.73 15.18 -20.19
N HIS A 478 33.80 16.41 -20.67
CA HIS A 478 32.89 17.01 -21.64
C HIS A 478 32.70 16.17 -22.90
N GLY A 479 31.45 16.04 -23.33
CA GLY A 479 31.06 15.57 -24.67
C GLY A 479 29.55 15.55 -24.75
N GLY A 480 28.96 16.59 -25.36
CA GLY A 480 27.52 16.73 -25.47
C GLY A 480 26.88 15.65 -26.33
N GLN A 481 25.80 15.07 -25.83
CA GLN A 481 24.70 14.54 -26.60
C GLN A 481 23.45 14.66 -25.73
N GLU A 482 22.52 15.51 -26.18
CA GLU A 482 21.16 15.60 -25.66
C GLU A 482 20.48 14.27 -25.96
N GLU A 483 20.21 13.47 -24.92
CA GLU A 483 19.21 12.40 -25.02
C GLU A 483 17.84 13.04 -24.84
N ASP A 484 17.07 13.06 -25.94
CA ASP A 484 15.67 13.45 -25.98
C ASP A 484 14.84 12.54 -25.07
N ASP A 485 14.45 13.06 -23.90
CA ASP A 485 13.33 12.55 -23.11
C ASP A 485 12.05 12.70 -23.95
N GLN A 486 11.71 11.66 -24.70
CA GLN A 486 10.44 11.57 -25.41
C GLN A 486 9.30 11.48 -24.39
N MET A 487 8.66 12.62 -24.17
CA MET A 487 7.27 12.68 -23.71
C MET A 487 6.43 11.73 -24.57
N ILE A 488 5.86 10.71 -23.94
CA ILE A 488 4.80 9.89 -24.55
C ILE A 488 3.64 10.82 -24.86
N GLU A 489 3.46 11.14 -26.14
CA GLU A 489 2.30 11.85 -26.67
C GLU A 489 1.01 11.08 -26.32
N VAL A 490 0.19 11.69 -25.47
CA VAL A 490 -1.18 11.27 -25.23
C VAL A 490 -2.00 11.74 -26.43
N MET A 491 -2.31 10.84 -27.37
CA MET A 491 -3.30 11.12 -28.41
C MET A 491 -4.71 11.10 -27.81
N PHE A 492 -5.46 12.17 -28.11
CA PHE A 492 -6.80 12.52 -27.64
C PHE A 492 -7.89 11.47 -27.89
#